data_AF-D8PPW4-F1
#
_entry.id   AF-D8PPW4-F1
#
_cell.length_a   1.000
_cell.length_b   1.000
_cell.length_c   1.000
_cell.angle_alpha   90.00
_cell.angle_beta   90.00
_cell.angle_gamma   90.00
#
_symmetry.space_group_name_H-M   'P 1'
#
loop_
_entity.id
_entity.type
_entity.pdbx_description
1 polymer ?
#
loop_
_entity_poly.entity_id
_entity_poly.type
_entity_poly.pdbx_seq_one_letter_code
_entity_poly.pdbx_strand_id
1 'polypeptide(L)'
;MDYTPRHNQPFTLEQAVHLDVAIITEEISRLQNSLQHLKETQDLLRSHLQSEADPDLQQALNENEEVIGSQTERISILRMALTQKGILGTSSHY
;
A
#
# COMPACT_ATOMS: atom_id res chain seq x y z
N MET A 1 -6.83 -0.13 19.37
CA MET A 1 -7.28 0.72 18.25
C MET A 1 -7.68 -0.23 17.16
N ASP A 2 -8.96 -0.22 16.78
CA ASP A 2 -9.46 -1.15 15.77
C ASP A 2 -9.28 -0.49 14.40
N TYR A 3 -8.26 -0.93 13.65
CA TYR A 3 -8.05 -0.47 12.28
C TYR A 3 -8.84 -1.36 11.33
N THR A 4 -9.76 -0.77 10.57
CA THR A 4 -10.55 -1.48 9.57
C THR A 4 -10.13 -1.02 8.16
N PRO A 5 -9.47 -1.89 7.36
CA PRO A 5 -9.10 -1.56 5.99
C PRO A 5 -10.34 -1.52 5.09
N ARG A 6 -10.28 -0.73 4.00
CA ARG A 6 -11.35 -0.71 2.98
C ARG A 6 -11.24 -1.88 2.02
N HIS A 7 -10.02 -2.36 1.75
CA HIS A 7 -9.76 -3.49 0.89
C HIS A 7 -9.49 -4.74 1.72
N ASN A 8 -9.79 -5.91 1.17
CA ASN A 8 -9.43 -7.18 1.80
C ASN A 8 -7.90 -7.26 1.95
N GLN A 9 -7.46 -7.58 3.16
CA GLN A 9 -6.05 -7.72 3.49
C GLN A 9 -5.71 -9.18 3.80
N PRO A 10 -4.49 -9.63 3.50
CA PRO A 10 -4.07 -11.00 3.78
C PRO A 10 -3.94 -11.30 5.28
N PHE A 11 -3.95 -10.27 6.13
CA PHE A 11 -3.88 -10.39 7.57
C PHE A 11 -4.54 -9.19 8.26
N THR A 12 -4.95 -9.38 9.51
CA THR A 12 -5.38 -8.30 10.40
C THR A 12 -4.20 -7.63 11.09
N LEU A 13 -4.44 -6.52 11.79
CA LEU A 13 -3.42 -5.88 12.62
C LEU A 13 -2.91 -6.80 13.73
N GLU A 14 -3.80 -7.53 14.40
CA GLU A 14 -3.46 -8.47 15.46
C GLU A 14 -2.52 -9.56 14.93
N GLN A 15 -2.79 -10.07 13.73
CA GLN A 15 -1.91 -11.06 13.08
C GLN A 15 -0.55 -10.44 12.71
N ALA A 16 -0.53 -9.22 12.16
CA ALA A 16 0.71 -8.54 11.79
C ALA A 16 1.64 -8.28 13.00
N VAL A 17 1.08 -8.01 14.18
CA VAL A 17 1.83 -7.79 15.43
C VAL A 17 2.59 -9.05 15.87
N HIS A 18 2.24 -10.23 15.38
CA HIS A 18 2.96 -11.47 15.70
C HIS A 18 4.10 -11.78 14.72
N LEU A 19 4.21 -11.06 13.60
CA LEU A 19 5.29 -11.26 12.64
C LEU A 19 6.63 -10.74 13.17
N ASP A 20 7.73 -11.32 12.69
CA ASP A 20 9.07 -10.81 13.00
C ASP A 20 9.30 -9.43 12.41
N VAL A 21 10.04 -8.58 13.13
CA VAL A 21 10.35 -7.20 12.68
C VAL A 21 11.02 -7.20 11.31
N ALA A 22 11.95 -8.12 11.07
CA ALA A 22 12.64 -8.26 9.79
C ALA A 22 11.65 -8.54 8.63
N ILE A 23 10.69 -9.45 8.85
CA ILE A 23 9.65 -9.80 7.87
C ILE A 23 8.79 -8.56 7.58
N ILE A 24 8.36 -7.85 8.62
CA ILE A 24 7.55 -6.64 8.45
C ILE A 24 8.30 -5.57 7.66
N THR A 25 9.59 -5.34 7.95
CA THR A 25 10.39 -4.33 7.25
C THR A 25 10.64 -4.70 5.79
N GLU A 26 10.94 -5.97 5.50
CA GLU A 26 11.13 -6.47 4.13
C GLU A 26 9.84 -6.34 3.32
N GLU A 27 8.71 -6.71 3.91
CA GLU A 27 7.39 -6.58 3.30
C GLU A 27 7.08 -5.11 2.96
N ILE A 28 7.33 -4.18 3.90
CA ILE A 28 7.15 -2.74 3.65
C ILE A 28 8.02 -2.30 2.47
N SER A 29 9.29 -2.66 2.42
CA SER A 29 10.19 -2.29 1.31
C SER A 29 9.71 -2.84 -0.03
N ARG A 30 9.25 -4.10 -0.06
CA ARG A 30 8.70 -4.71 -1.28
C ARG A 30 7.44 -3.99 -1.77
N LEU A 31 6.52 -3.69 -0.86
CA LEU A 31 5.29 -2.95 -1.18
C LEU A 31 5.59 -1.52 -1.64
N GLN A 32 6.55 -0.84 -1.03
CA GLN A 32 6.97 0.50 -1.49
C GLN A 32 7.55 0.46 -2.90
N ASN A 33 8.36 -0.54 -3.23
CA ASN A 33 8.86 -0.72 -4.59
C ASN A 33 7.74 -1.00 -5.60
N SER A 34 6.79 -1.88 -5.24
CA SER A 34 5.62 -2.14 -6.09
C SER A 34 4.75 -0.90 -6.29
N LEU A 35 4.54 -0.11 -5.25
CA LEU A 35 3.77 1.13 -5.33
C LEU A 35 4.45 2.18 -6.21
N GLN A 36 5.78 2.24 -6.21
CA GLN A 36 6.52 3.14 -7.08
C GLN A 36 6.23 2.81 -8.56
N HIS A 37 6.38 1.55 -8.95
CA HIS A 37 6.09 1.12 -10.33
C HIS A 37 4.62 1.28 -10.72
N LEU A 38 3.68 1.02 -9.80
CA LEU A 38 2.26 1.22 -10.05
C LEU A 38 1.94 2.71 -10.29
N LYS A 39 2.53 3.62 -9.51
CA LYS A 39 2.35 5.07 -9.70
C LYS A 39 2.94 5.55 -11.02
N GLU A 40 4.13 5.10 -11.38
CA GLU A 40 4.74 5.38 -12.70
C GLU A 40 3.82 4.91 -13.83
N THR A 41 3.26 3.70 -13.71
CA THR A 41 2.31 3.16 -14.68
C THR A 41 1.03 4.01 -14.76
N GLN A 42 0.47 4.43 -13.61
CA GLN A 42 -0.70 5.30 -13.57
C GLN A 42 -0.44 6.65 -14.26
N ASP A 43 0.72 7.25 -14.04
CA ASP A 43 1.05 8.54 -14.65
C ASP A 43 1.20 8.41 -16.16
N LEU A 44 1.77 7.30 -16.65
CA LEU A 44 1.84 6.99 -18.08
C LEU A 44 0.45 6.76 -18.70
N LEU A 45 -0.39 5.96 -18.06
CA LEU A 45 -1.76 5.67 -18.53
C LEU A 45 -2.60 6.96 -18.59
N ARG A 46 -2.55 7.80 -17.55
CA ARG A 46 -3.26 9.09 -17.54
C ARG A 46 -2.80 10.00 -18.66
N SER A 47 -1.48 10.06 -18.91
CA SER A 47 -0.91 10.88 -19.98
C SER A 47 -1.36 10.41 -21.36
N HIS A 48 -1.44 9.09 -21.58
CA HIS A 48 -1.94 8.53 -22.83
C HIS A 48 -3.44 8.81 -23.03
N LEU A 49 -4.25 8.60 -21.98
CA LEU A 49 -5.70 8.81 -22.01
C LEU A 49 -6.12 10.27 -22.20
N GLN A 50 -5.23 11.24 -21.94
CA GLN A 50 -5.45 12.65 -22.28
C GLN A 50 -5.43 12.90 -23.79
N SER A 51 -4.68 12.08 -24.55
CA SER A 51 -4.50 12.23 -25.99
C SER A 51 -5.49 11.37 -26.77
N GLU A 52 -5.80 10.17 -26.27
CA GLU A 52 -6.65 9.20 -26.93
C GLU A 52 -7.50 8.44 -25.91
N ALA A 53 -8.81 8.42 -26.12
CA ALA A 53 -9.72 7.67 -25.26
C ALA A 53 -9.63 6.17 -25.60
N ASP A 54 -9.13 5.39 -24.64
CA ASP A 54 -9.01 3.94 -24.74
C ASP A 54 -9.71 3.28 -23.53
N PRO A 55 -10.83 2.57 -23.75
CA PRO A 55 -11.56 1.90 -22.67
C PRO A 55 -10.75 0.85 -21.91
N ASP A 56 -9.85 0.12 -22.59
CA ASP A 56 -9.05 -0.94 -21.98
C ASP A 56 -7.98 -0.32 -21.07
N LEU A 57 -7.35 0.77 -21.52
CA LEU A 57 -6.40 1.53 -20.69
C LEU A 57 -7.10 2.25 -19.53
N GLN A 58 -8.33 2.74 -19.73
CA GLN A 58 -9.14 3.32 -18.66
C GLN A 58 -9.52 2.27 -17.61
N GLN A 59 -9.83 1.03 -18.02
CA GLN A 59 -10.06 -0.07 -17.10
C GLN A 59 -8.79 -0.41 -16.32
N ALA A 60 -7.64 -0.56 -17.00
CA ALA A 60 -6.36 -0.82 -16.34
C ALA A 60 -5.99 0.29 -15.33
N LEU A 61 -6.31 1.55 -15.65
CA LEU A 61 -6.13 2.68 -14.74
C LEU A 61 -6.92 2.46 -13.43
N ASN A 62 -8.19 2.09 -13.55
CA ASN A 62 -9.08 1.90 -12.40
C ASN A 62 -8.65 0.68 -11.56
N GLU A 63 -8.28 -0.42 -12.21
CA GLU A 63 -7.80 -1.64 -11.53
C GLU A 63 -6.51 -1.36 -10.73
N ASN A 64 -5.59 -0.59 -11.29
CA ASN A 64 -4.38 -0.17 -10.60
C ASN A 64 -4.68 0.71 -9.37
N GLU A 65 -5.71 1.56 -9.40
CA GLU A 65 -6.09 2.39 -8.24
C GLU A 65 -6.52 1.54 -7.04
N GLU A 66 -7.31 0.48 -7.28
CA GLU A 66 -7.71 -0.48 -6.24
C GLU A 66 -6.50 -1.23 -5.66
N VAL A 67 -5.55 -1.65 -6.51
CA VAL A 67 -4.32 -2.31 -6.06
C VAL A 67 -3.44 -1.36 -5.24
N ILE A 68 -3.28 -0.11 -5.68
CA ILE A 68 -2.55 0.93 -4.94
C ILE A 68 -3.21 1.16 -3.57
N GLY A 69 -4.53 1.24 -3.53
CA GLY A 69 -5.31 1.36 -2.30
C GLY A 69 -5.01 0.22 -1.33
N SER A 70 -5.18 -1.03 -1.78
CA SER A 70 -4.92 -2.22 -0.97
C SER A 70 -3.48 -2.29 -0.45
N GLN A 71 -2.47 -2.01 -1.30
CA GLN A 71 -1.07 -2.03 -0.88
C GLN A 71 -0.73 -0.92 0.12
N THR A 72 -1.33 0.27 -0.03
CA THR A 72 -1.14 1.39 0.91
C THR A 72 -1.71 1.07 2.29
N GLU A 73 -2.89 0.44 2.34
CA GLU A 73 -3.48 -0.03 3.59
C GLU A 73 -2.62 -1.13 4.24
N ARG A 74 -2.06 -2.05 3.45
CA ARG A 74 -1.16 -3.09 3.96
C ARG A 74 0.08 -2.50 4.63
N ILE A 75 0.70 -1.50 4.00
CA ILE A 75 1.81 -0.76 4.62
C ILE A 75 1.37 -0.09 5.93
N SER A 76 0.16 0.48 5.97
CA SER A 76 -0.39 1.09 7.18
C SER A 76 -0.50 0.09 8.33
N ILE A 77 -1.07 -1.10 8.08
CA ILE A 77 -1.18 -2.18 9.07
C ILE A 77 0.21 -2.59 9.58
N LEU A 78 1.16 -2.80 8.68
CA LEU A 78 2.51 -3.22 9.01
C LEU A 78 3.27 -2.16 9.84
N ARG A 79 3.10 -0.88 9.52
CA ARG A 79 3.66 0.23 10.32
C ARG A 79 3.03 0.29 11.71
N MET A 80 1.71 0.13 11.81
CA MET A 80 1.03 0.06 13.10
C MET A 80 1.53 -1.12 13.95
N ALA A 81 1.79 -2.28 13.34
CA ALA A 81 2.37 -3.43 14.01
C ALA A 81 3.77 -3.12 14.57
N LEU A 82 4.63 -2.43 13.80
CA LEU A 82 5.93 -1.97 14.29
C LEU A 82 5.82 -0.95 15.43
N THR A 83 4.84 -0.05 15.38
CA THR A 83 4.57 0.89 16.49
C THR A 83 4.13 0.16 17.75
N GLN A 84 3.25 -0.84 17.66
CA GLN A 84 2.84 -1.66 18.81
C GLN A 84 4.00 -2.48 19.40
N LYS A 85 4.94 -2.91 18.57
CA LYS A 85 6.19 -3.55 19.01
C LYS A 85 7.22 -2.58 19.60
N GLY A 86 6.95 -1.28 19.61
CA GLY A 86 7.88 -0.25 20.10
C GLY A 86 9.07 0.04 19.19
N ILE A 87 9.03 -0.43 17.94
CA ILE A 87 10.13 -0.26 16.95
C ILE A 87 10.04 1.11 16.27
N LEU A 88 8.83 1.49 15.84
CA LEU A 88 8.56 2.84 15.38
C LEU A 88 8.12 3.65 16.60
N GLY A 89 9.05 4.43 17.17
CA GLY A 89 8.70 5.44 18.16
C GLY A 89 7.66 6.40 17.58
N THR A 90 6.78 6.93 18.43
CA THR A 90 5.93 8.07 18.07
C THR A 90 6.82 9.31 17.91
N SER A 91 7.70 9.34 16.92
CA SER A 91 8.40 10.55 16.52
C SER A 91 7.40 11.44 15.80
N SER A 92 6.66 12.17 16.61
CA SER A 92 5.96 13.40 16.26
C SER A 92 6.93 14.34 15.56
N HIS A 93 7.02 14.27 14.24
CA HIS A 93 7.56 15.34 13.44
C HIS A 93 6.39 16.11 12.85
N TYR A 94 6.01 17.17 13.57
CA TYR A 94 5.33 18.35 13.03
C TYR A 94 6.30 19.13 12.14
#